data_AF-A0A5N5SR50-F1
#
_entry.id   AF-A0A5N5SR50-F1
#
_cell.length_a   1.000
_cell.length_b   1.000
_cell.length_c   1.000
_cell.angle_alpha   90.00
_cell.angle_beta   90.00
_cell.angle_gamma   90.00
#
_symmetry.space_group_name_H-M   'P 1'
#
loop_
_entity.id
_entity.type
_entity.pdbx_description
1 polymer ?
#
loop_
_entity_poly.entity_id
_entity_poly.type
_entity_poly.pdbx_seq_one_letter_code
_entity_poly.pdbx_strand_id
1 'polypeptide(L)'
;MVYVCTLSKEIQEQAKRELNEDERRRDEDIEHIRKWIQKQPHLKIRTDDEFILRMLRGCKFSLERTKEKIDMHYTIKGAIPEWFKNRDPENSKVREIFKLGVMFALKEKDDKGRTIFMFRQSAYSPDLHHVDDVVKAMYILVDVYAEIDEVSQITGLVMILDMKDLTAGHMLQFPPTVMKKSMVLWQVRVYGSDYEKLFEDVPKRIMPKEYGGEGGTIQEISDYWLDIIDSKRKWILEDQKNVVDESKRPGKPKGSEDLFGLEGSFRKLNVD
;
A
#
# COMPACT_ATOMS: atom_id res chain seq x y z
N MET A 1 21.49 11.33 2.33
CA MET A 1 21.10 12.73 2.13
C MET A 1 20.23 13.11 3.30
N VAL A 2 20.32 14.36 3.76
CA VAL A 2 19.43 14.87 4.82
C VAL A 2 18.10 15.24 4.18
N TYR A 3 16.99 14.80 4.76
CA TYR A 3 15.65 15.15 4.29
C TYR A 3 15.44 16.66 4.33
N VAL A 4 14.87 17.20 3.25
CA VAL A 4 14.48 18.61 3.14
C VAL A 4 12.96 18.66 3.08
N CYS A 5 12.34 19.30 4.06
CA CYS A 5 10.89 19.43 4.13
C CYS A 5 10.36 20.30 3.00
N THR A 6 9.53 19.73 2.13
CA THR A 6 8.86 20.48 1.03
C THR A 6 7.38 20.78 1.32
N LEU A 7 6.89 20.32 2.48
CA LEU A 7 5.50 20.45 2.91
C LEU A 7 5.13 21.89 3.22
N SER A 8 3.90 22.28 2.86
CA SER A 8 3.35 23.59 3.24
C SER A 8 3.23 23.71 4.77
N LYS A 9 3.11 24.94 5.28
CA LYS A 9 2.98 25.19 6.73
C LYS A 9 1.74 24.50 7.31
N GLU A 10 0.64 24.51 6.57
CA GLU A 10 -0.63 23.89 6.97
C GLU A 10 -0.47 22.37 7.15
N ILE A 11 0.24 21.72 6.23
CA ILE A 11 0.52 20.28 6.31
C ILE A 11 1.49 19.95 7.45
N GLN A 12 2.49 20.82 7.70
CA GLN A 12 3.39 20.65 8.84
C GLN A 12 2.65 20.80 10.18
N GLU A 13 1.73 21.75 10.30
CA GLU A 13 0.87 21.91 11.48
C GLU A 13 -0.04 20.70 11.70
N GLN A 14 -0.59 20.14 10.62
CA GLN A 14 -1.34 18.89 10.68
C GLN A 14 -0.46 17.72 11.16
N ALA A 15 0.74 17.55 10.59
CA ALA A 15 1.68 16.50 10.99
C ALA A 15 2.05 16.61 12.48
N LYS A 16 2.27 17.83 12.97
CA LYS A 16 2.52 18.09 14.38
C LYS A 16 1.35 17.68 15.27
N ARG A 17 0.13 18.06 14.89
CA ARG A 17 -1.10 17.77 15.66
C ARG A 17 -1.47 16.29 15.66
N GLU A 18 -1.38 15.62 14.53
CA GLU A 18 -1.96 14.29 14.33
C GLU A 18 -0.93 13.16 14.44
N LEU A 19 0.34 13.44 14.12
CA LEU A 19 1.42 12.46 14.08
C LEU A 19 2.52 12.74 15.12
N ASN A 20 2.47 13.85 15.85
CA ASN A 20 3.55 14.30 16.74
C ASN A 20 4.88 14.55 16.01
N GLU A 21 4.83 14.89 14.72
CA GLU A 21 5.99 15.31 13.94
C GLU A 21 6.37 16.74 14.32
N ASP A 22 7.48 16.92 15.01
CA ASP A 22 8.05 18.24 15.28
C ASP A 22 9.40 18.38 14.56
N GLU A 23 9.66 19.55 13.99
CA GLU A 23 10.87 19.82 13.21
C GLU A 23 12.15 19.49 13.98
N ARG A 24 12.18 19.75 15.30
CA ARG A 24 13.38 19.51 16.11
C ARG A 24 13.68 18.03 16.30
N ARG A 25 12.65 17.20 16.47
CA ARG A 25 12.82 15.76 16.75
C ARG A 25 12.94 14.91 15.50
N ARG A 26 12.57 15.45 14.33
CA ARG A 26 12.53 14.69 13.07
C ARG A 26 13.88 14.03 12.79
N ASP A 27 14.95 14.80 12.82
CA ASP A 27 16.29 14.32 12.49
C ASP A 27 16.82 13.36 13.56
N GLU A 28 16.52 13.63 14.83
CA GLU A 28 16.90 12.78 15.97
C GLU A 28 16.24 11.40 15.88
N ASP A 29 14.93 11.36 15.63
CA ASP A 29 14.16 10.12 15.53
C ASP A 29 14.55 9.31 14.29
N ILE A 30 14.82 10.00 13.16
CA ILE A 30 15.34 9.35 11.95
C ILE A 30 16.68 8.67 12.24
N GLU A 31 17.61 9.38 12.88
CA GLU A 31 18.94 8.84 13.21
C GLU A 31 18.84 7.71 14.24
N HIS A 32 17.93 7.80 15.20
CA HIS A 32 17.68 6.73 16.17
C HIS A 32 17.21 5.45 15.49
N ILE A 33 16.23 5.54 14.59
CA ILE A 33 15.74 4.38 13.83
C ILE A 33 16.84 3.83 12.91
N ARG A 34 17.62 4.69 12.24
CA ARG A 34 18.76 4.27 11.41
C ARG A 34 19.77 3.46 12.20
N LYS A 35 20.23 3.97 13.35
CA LYS A 35 21.17 3.27 14.25
C LYS A 35 20.59 1.95 14.74
N TRP A 36 19.28 1.90 14.99
CA TRP A 36 18.63 0.64 15.37
C TRP A 36 18.64 -0.38 14.23
N ILE A 37 18.31 0.01 12.98
CA ILE A 37 18.34 -0.88 11.80
C ILE A 37 19.75 -1.46 11.61
N GLN A 38 20.79 -0.64 11.73
CA GLN A 38 22.19 -1.09 11.59
C GLN A 38 22.60 -2.15 12.62
N LYS A 39 21.92 -2.22 13.77
CA LYS A 39 22.13 -3.23 14.80
C LYS A 39 21.33 -4.52 14.55
N GLN A 40 20.45 -4.55 13.54
CA GLN A 40 19.62 -5.72 13.22
C GLN A 40 20.29 -6.54 12.10
N PRO A 41 20.94 -7.68 12.40
CA PRO A 41 21.70 -8.45 11.41
C PRO A 41 20.84 -9.11 10.32
N HIS A 42 19.53 -9.27 10.54
CA HIS A 42 18.58 -9.78 9.56
C HIS A 42 18.04 -8.72 8.61
N LEU A 43 18.09 -7.43 8.95
CA LEU A 43 17.55 -6.35 8.10
C LEU A 43 18.60 -5.89 7.08
N LYS A 44 18.42 -6.26 5.82
CA LYS A 44 19.22 -5.76 4.68
C LYS A 44 18.36 -4.82 3.84
N ILE A 45 18.18 -3.60 4.35
CA ILE A 45 17.19 -2.64 3.84
C ILE A 45 17.78 -1.23 3.72
N ARG A 46 17.14 -0.38 2.91
CA ARG A 46 17.44 1.06 2.80
C ARG A 46 17.23 1.80 4.14
N THR A 47 18.01 2.86 4.35
CA THR A 47 18.02 3.67 5.59
C THR A 47 18.11 5.18 5.34
N ASP A 48 17.75 5.61 4.13
CA ASP A 48 17.55 7.01 3.80
C ASP A 48 16.43 7.65 4.63
N ASP A 49 16.49 8.97 4.75
CA ASP A 49 15.62 9.76 5.61
C ASP A 49 14.16 9.64 5.17
N GLU A 50 13.88 9.67 3.87
CA GLU A 50 12.54 9.59 3.30
C GLU A 50 11.85 8.27 3.68
N PHE A 51 12.55 7.15 3.54
CA PHE A 51 12.04 5.84 3.96
C PHE A 51 11.73 5.80 5.46
N ILE A 52 12.67 6.23 6.31
CA ILE A 52 12.52 6.17 7.77
C ILE A 52 11.41 7.13 8.24
N LEU A 53 11.36 8.33 7.68
CA LEU A 53 10.35 9.34 7.98
C LEU A 53 8.95 8.85 7.64
N ARG A 54 8.77 8.19 6.48
CA ARG A 54 7.50 7.54 6.12
C ARG A 54 7.05 6.51 7.16
N MET A 55 7.99 5.72 7.68
CA MET A 55 7.70 4.72 8.71
C MET A 55 7.31 5.38 10.05
N LEU A 56 8.04 6.44 10.46
CA LEU A 56 7.73 7.24 11.64
C LEU A 56 6.34 7.89 11.54
N ARG A 57 6.02 8.54 10.41
CA ARG A 57 4.71 9.16 10.14
C ARG A 57 3.58 8.15 10.28
N GLY A 58 3.73 6.98 9.64
CA GLY A 58 2.76 5.90 9.75
C GLY A 58 2.61 5.27 11.14
N CYS A 59 3.49 5.61 12.09
CA CYS A 59 3.46 5.18 13.48
C CYS A 59 3.26 6.34 14.46
N LYS A 60 2.88 7.54 13.98
CA LYS A 60 2.70 8.75 14.78
C LYS A 60 3.93 9.07 15.65
N PHE A 61 5.12 8.89 15.07
CA PHE A 61 6.42 9.11 15.71
C PHE A 61 6.64 8.28 16.99
N SER A 62 5.97 7.14 17.11
CA SER A 62 6.27 6.12 18.13
C SER A 62 7.45 5.27 17.65
N LEU A 63 8.61 5.43 18.29
CA LEU A 63 9.83 4.71 17.93
C LEU A 63 9.66 3.19 18.01
N GLU A 64 9.05 2.67 19.08
CA GLU A 64 8.85 1.22 19.23
C GLU A 64 7.92 0.65 18.15
N ARG A 65 6.77 1.29 17.92
CA ARG A 65 5.86 0.87 16.83
C ARG A 65 6.50 0.96 15.46
N THR A 66 7.41 1.93 15.27
CA THR A 66 8.16 2.09 14.01
C THR A 66 9.12 0.92 13.79
N LYS A 67 9.84 0.49 14.82
CA LYS A 67 10.72 -0.68 14.78
C LYS A 67 9.93 -1.96 14.46
N GLU A 68 8.82 -2.17 15.15
CA GLU A 68 7.91 -3.31 14.92
C GLU A 68 7.37 -3.32 13.49
N LYS A 69 6.92 -2.15 13.00
CA LYS A 69 6.40 -2.00 11.64
C LYS A 69 7.47 -2.28 10.58
N ILE A 70 8.67 -1.73 10.73
CA ILE A 70 9.78 -1.97 9.80
C ILE A 70 10.13 -3.46 9.76
N ASP A 71 10.29 -4.08 10.92
CA ASP A 71 10.57 -5.51 11.02
C ASP A 71 9.48 -6.34 10.31
N MET A 72 8.22 -6.11 10.68
CA MET A 72 7.08 -6.83 10.10
C MET A 72 6.94 -6.61 8.59
N HIS A 73 7.11 -5.37 8.12
CA HIS A 73 6.99 -5.00 6.71
C HIS A 73 7.91 -5.86 5.84
N TYR A 74 9.20 -5.95 6.18
CA TYR A 74 10.13 -6.74 5.40
C TYR A 74 10.02 -8.25 5.66
N THR A 75 9.56 -8.66 6.85
CA THR A 75 9.27 -10.07 7.13
C THR A 75 8.17 -10.57 6.20
N ILE A 76 7.06 -9.82 6.06
CA ILE A 76 5.96 -10.14 5.14
C ILE A 76 6.46 -10.16 3.69
N LYS A 77 7.29 -9.18 3.28
CA LYS A 77 7.87 -9.16 1.93
C LYS A 77 8.72 -10.42 1.64
N GLY A 78 9.43 -10.94 2.64
CA GLY A 78 10.18 -12.19 2.52
C GLY A 78 9.30 -13.44 2.49
N ALA A 79 8.21 -13.44 3.26
CA ALA A 79 7.30 -14.58 3.39
C ALA A 79 6.29 -14.76 2.25
N ILE A 80 6.01 -13.70 1.48
CA ILE A 80 5.07 -13.71 0.35
C ILE A 80 5.78 -13.34 -0.98
N PRO A 81 6.69 -14.19 -1.48
CA PRO A 81 7.46 -13.89 -2.69
C PRO A 81 6.58 -13.68 -3.94
N GLU A 82 5.41 -14.30 -4.01
CA GLU A 82 4.45 -14.17 -5.11
C GLU A 82 3.98 -12.73 -5.32
N TRP A 83 3.95 -11.89 -4.28
CA TRP A 83 3.58 -10.46 -4.38
C TRP A 83 4.79 -9.54 -4.46
N PHE A 84 5.90 -9.89 -3.80
CA PHE A 84 7.02 -8.97 -3.59
C PHE A 84 8.29 -9.24 -4.43
N LYS A 85 8.36 -10.37 -5.14
CA LYS A 85 9.43 -10.68 -6.12
C LYS A 85 8.94 -10.50 -7.56
N ASN A 86 9.89 -10.33 -8.48
CA ASN A 86 9.65 -10.19 -9.92
C ASN A 86 8.64 -9.07 -10.24
N ARG A 87 8.82 -7.92 -9.59
CA ARG A 87 7.93 -6.75 -9.67
C ARG A 87 8.27 -5.79 -10.81
N ASP A 88 8.88 -6.29 -11.89
CA ASP A 88 9.19 -5.44 -13.04
C ASP A 88 7.87 -4.98 -13.70
N PRO A 89 7.59 -3.67 -13.81
CA PRO A 89 6.39 -3.17 -14.46
C PRO A 89 6.32 -3.50 -15.97
N GLU A 90 7.43 -3.91 -16.60
CA GLU A 90 7.44 -4.44 -17.96
C GLU A 90 6.92 -5.89 -18.06
N ASN A 91 6.72 -6.57 -16.92
CA ASN A 91 6.08 -7.89 -16.92
C ASN A 91 4.69 -7.78 -17.56
N SER A 92 4.42 -8.62 -18.57
CA SER A 92 3.20 -8.52 -19.38
C SER A 92 1.91 -8.60 -18.56
N LYS A 93 1.86 -9.47 -17.55
CA LYS A 93 0.68 -9.65 -16.70
C LYS A 93 0.43 -8.45 -15.81
N VAL A 94 1.48 -7.93 -15.16
CA VAL A 94 1.37 -6.73 -14.32
C VAL A 94 0.99 -5.52 -15.17
N ARG A 95 1.59 -5.38 -16.36
CA ARG A 95 1.30 -4.30 -17.29
C ARG A 95 -0.15 -4.36 -17.80
N GLU A 96 -0.67 -5.56 -18.05
CA GLU A 96 -2.06 -5.76 -18.45
C GLU A 96 -3.03 -5.31 -17.35
N ILE A 97 -2.78 -5.66 -16.08
CA ILE A 97 -3.62 -5.21 -14.95
C ILE A 97 -3.70 -3.68 -14.85
N PHE A 98 -2.58 -2.98 -15.02
CA PHE A 98 -2.59 -1.51 -15.03
C PHE A 98 -3.37 -0.93 -16.22
N LYS A 99 -3.21 -1.51 -17.42
CA LYS A 99 -3.94 -1.10 -18.63
C LYS A 99 -5.45 -1.33 -18.52
N LEU A 100 -5.88 -2.40 -17.84
CA LEU A 100 -7.30 -2.67 -17.57
C LEU A 100 -7.94 -1.63 -16.63
N GLY A 101 -7.12 -0.82 -15.95
CA GLY A 101 -7.61 0.15 -14.97
C GLY A 101 -8.30 -0.54 -13.79
N VAL A 102 -7.75 -1.69 -13.36
CA VAL A 102 -8.18 -2.39 -12.15
C VAL A 102 -7.93 -1.51 -10.93
N MET A 103 -6.85 -0.73 -10.95
CA MET A 103 -6.48 0.13 -9.83
C MET A 103 -5.64 1.32 -10.21
N PHE A 104 -5.96 2.45 -9.57
CA PHE A 104 -5.28 3.72 -9.77
C PHE A 104 -5.56 4.66 -8.61
N ALA A 105 -4.69 5.65 -8.41
CA ALA A 105 -5.03 6.81 -7.58
C ALA A 105 -5.66 7.90 -8.45
N LEU A 106 -6.62 8.65 -7.91
CA LEU A 106 -7.11 9.85 -8.59
C LEU A 106 -5.98 10.89 -8.67
N LYS A 107 -5.96 11.69 -9.74
CA LYS A 107 -4.90 12.67 -10.00
C LYS A 107 -4.88 13.79 -8.97
N GLU A 108 -6.05 14.13 -8.45
CA GLU A 108 -6.25 15.16 -7.44
C GLU A 108 -6.65 14.57 -6.09
N LYS A 109 -6.39 15.35 -5.03
CA LYS A 109 -6.77 15.03 -3.65
C LYS A 109 -8.18 15.56 -3.35
N ASP A 110 -8.84 15.00 -2.34
CA ASP A 110 -10.13 15.54 -1.88
C ASP A 110 -9.96 16.86 -1.12
N ASP A 111 -11.07 17.43 -0.65
CA ASP A 111 -11.10 18.69 0.11
C ASP A 111 -10.37 18.61 1.46
N LYS A 112 -10.04 17.40 1.93
CA LYS A 112 -9.24 17.16 3.14
C LYS A 112 -7.77 16.86 2.82
N GLY A 113 -7.37 17.00 1.55
CA GLY A 113 -6.03 16.69 1.08
C GLY A 113 -5.72 15.19 1.04
N ARG A 114 -6.72 14.31 1.19
CA ARG A 114 -6.52 12.86 1.16
C ARG A 114 -6.32 12.38 -0.27
N THR A 115 -5.56 11.32 -0.42
CA THR A 115 -5.45 10.61 -1.70
C THR A 115 -6.56 9.58 -1.83
N ILE A 116 -7.18 9.50 -3.00
CA ILE A 116 -8.24 8.54 -3.29
C ILE A 116 -7.67 7.45 -4.17
N PHE A 117 -7.66 6.22 -3.69
CA PHE A 117 -7.41 5.04 -4.50
C PHE A 117 -8.74 4.45 -4.95
N MET A 118 -8.83 4.11 -6.22
CA MET A 118 -9.97 3.39 -6.77
C MET A 118 -9.57 1.97 -7.15
N PHE A 119 -10.38 1.00 -6.75
CA PHE A 119 -10.19 -0.41 -7.06
C PHE A 119 -11.45 -0.97 -7.71
N ARG A 120 -11.34 -1.38 -8.97
CA ARG A 120 -12.45 -1.90 -9.79
C ARG A 120 -12.38 -3.43 -9.79
N GLN A 121 -13.13 -4.07 -8.90
CA GLN A 121 -12.95 -5.50 -8.61
C GLN A 121 -13.31 -6.43 -9.77
N SER A 122 -14.20 -5.99 -10.65
CA SER A 122 -14.67 -6.73 -11.83
C SER A 122 -13.93 -6.36 -13.13
N ALA A 123 -12.95 -5.45 -13.07
CA ALA A 123 -12.27 -4.94 -14.25
C ALA A 123 -11.25 -5.92 -14.87
N TYR A 124 -11.01 -7.07 -14.23
CA TYR A 124 -10.19 -8.15 -14.76
C TYR A 124 -11.00 -9.43 -14.84
N SER A 125 -10.67 -10.31 -15.79
CA SER A 125 -11.25 -11.65 -15.81
C SER A 125 -10.54 -12.55 -14.79
N PRO A 126 -11.26 -13.20 -13.86
CA PRO A 126 -10.68 -14.12 -12.89
C PRO A 126 -10.16 -15.41 -13.53
N ASP A 127 -10.61 -15.72 -14.75
CA ASP A 127 -10.13 -16.89 -15.53
C ASP A 127 -8.80 -16.58 -16.25
N LEU A 128 -8.51 -15.31 -16.51
CA LEU A 128 -7.31 -14.87 -17.22
C LEU A 128 -6.21 -14.36 -16.28
N HIS A 129 -6.59 -13.77 -15.14
CA HIS A 129 -5.65 -13.14 -14.21
C HIS A 129 -5.71 -13.80 -12.84
N HIS A 130 -4.54 -14.21 -12.34
CA HIS A 130 -4.42 -14.73 -10.98
C HIS A 130 -4.49 -13.57 -9.97
N VAL A 131 -5.10 -13.81 -8.81
CA VAL A 131 -5.21 -12.80 -7.74
C VAL A 131 -3.85 -12.23 -7.33
N ASP A 132 -2.80 -13.06 -7.34
CA ASP A 132 -1.45 -12.63 -6.98
C ASP A 132 -0.87 -11.60 -7.95
N ASP A 133 -1.24 -11.67 -9.24
CA ASP A 133 -0.78 -10.68 -10.24
C ASP A 133 -1.48 -9.33 -10.00
N VAL A 134 -2.77 -9.36 -9.62
CA VAL A 134 -3.55 -8.16 -9.25
C VAL A 134 -2.99 -7.53 -7.97
N VAL A 135 -2.76 -8.34 -6.93
CA VAL A 135 -2.21 -7.88 -5.65
C VAL A 135 -0.77 -7.39 -5.80
N LYS A 136 0.03 -8.01 -6.66
CA LYS A 136 1.36 -7.51 -7.00
C LYS A 136 1.30 -6.12 -7.64
N ALA A 137 0.44 -5.93 -8.64
CA ALA A 137 0.23 -4.61 -9.27
C ALA A 137 -0.23 -3.57 -8.23
N MET A 138 -1.10 -3.96 -7.30
CA MET A 138 -1.52 -3.11 -6.17
C MET A 138 -0.34 -2.59 -5.37
N TYR A 139 0.52 -3.50 -4.91
CA TYR A 139 1.64 -3.12 -4.06
C TYR A 139 2.69 -2.33 -4.83
N ILE A 140 2.86 -2.55 -6.14
CA ILE A 140 3.71 -1.69 -6.98
C ILE A 140 3.16 -0.26 -6.99
N LEU A 141 1.87 -0.07 -7.27
CA LEU A 141 1.25 1.26 -7.29
C LEU A 141 1.35 1.95 -5.94
N VAL A 142 1.02 1.24 -4.85
CA VAL A 142 1.05 1.81 -3.49
C VAL A 142 2.48 2.15 -3.08
N ASP A 143 3.46 1.28 -3.33
CA ASP A 143 4.87 1.53 -3.02
C ASP A 143 5.39 2.75 -3.80
N VAL A 144 5.06 2.85 -5.10
CA VAL A 144 5.44 4.01 -5.94
C VAL A 144 4.77 5.30 -5.46
N TYR A 145 3.46 5.25 -5.17
CA TYR A 145 2.71 6.42 -4.68
C TYR A 145 3.31 6.93 -3.37
N ALA A 146 3.56 6.02 -2.42
CA ALA A 146 4.13 6.33 -1.12
C ALA A 146 5.57 6.86 -1.19
N GLU A 147 6.28 6.62 -2.30
CA GLU A 147 7.62 7.19 -2.55
C GLU A 147 7.55 8.62 -3.09
N ILE A 148 6.55 8.94 -3.92
CA ILE A 148 6.50 10.25 -4.61
C ILE A 148 5.63 11.29 -3.91
N ASP A 149 4.67 10.87 -3.09
CA ASP A 149 3.71 11.78 -2.45
C ASP A 149 3.84 11.71 -0.93
N GLU A 150 4.63 12.61 -0.36
CA GLU A 150 4.79 12.70 1.09
C GLU A 150 3.58 13.32 1.81
N VAL A 151 2.74 14.07 1.10
CA VAL A 151 1.53 14.71 1.68
C VAL A 151 0.53 13.66 2.17
N SER A 152 0.28 12.59 1.40
CA SER A 152 -0.64 11.51 1.79
C SER A 152 -0.20 10.75 3.04
N GLN A 153 1.09 10.78 3.37
CA GLN A 153 1.60 10.17 4.61
C GLN A 153 1.07 10.90 5.85
N ILE A 154 0.60 12.14 5.69
CA ILE A 154 0.06 13.00 6.73
C ILE A 154 -1.46 13.12 6.62
N THR A 155 -1.95 13.44 5.43
CA THR A 155 -3.40 13.69 5.22
C THR A 155 -4.22 12.40 5.17
N GLY A 156 -3.58 11.28 4.85
CA GLY A 156 -4.21 9.96 4.77
C GLY A 156 -4.80 9.63 3.40
N LEU A 157 -5.48 8.49 3.34
CA LEU A 157 -6.04 7.92 2.11
C LEU A 157 -7.52 7.55 2.26
N VAL A 158 -8.21 7.52 1.13
CA VAL A 158 -9.57 6.99 0.95
C VAL A 158 -9.48 5.89 -0.10
N MET A 159 -10.12 4.75 0.15
CA MET A 159 -10.21 3.66 -0.81
C MET A 159 -11.66 3.53 -1.27
N ILE A 160 -11.88 3.63 -2.59
CA ILE A 160 -13.15 3.36 -3.23
C ILE A 160 -13.06 1.97 -3.84
N LEU A 161 -13.90 1.06 -3.37
CA LEU A 161 -14.05 -0.27 -3.94
C LEU A 161 -15.28 -0.27 -4.86
N ASP A 162 -15.05 -0.30 -6.17
CA ASP A 162 -16.11 -0.53 -7.13
C ASP A 162 -16.38 -2.04 -7.23
N MET A 163 -17.60 -2.39 -6.80
CA MET A 163 -18.13 -3.75 -6.74
C MET A 163 -19.15 -3.99 -7.86
N LYS A 164 -19.32 -3.06 -8.80
CA LYS A 164 -20.20 -3.24 -9.96
C LYS A 164 -19.77 -4.47 -10.74
N ASP A 165 -20.73 -5.28 -11.20
CA ASP A 165 -20.50 -6.48 -12.00
C ASP A 165 -19.63 -7.57 -11.33
N LEU A 166 -19.51 -7.54 -10.00
CA LEU A 166 -18.78 -8.56 -9.24
C LEU A 166 -19.43 -9.94 -9.41
N THR A 167 -18.65 -10.91 -9.89
CA THR A 167 -19.11 -12.30 -10.08
C THR A 167 -18.71 -13.19 -8.90
N ALA A 168 -19.31 -14.39 -8.81
CA ALA A 168 -18.91 -15.40 -7.82
C ALA A 168 -17.42 -15.78 -7.92
N GLY A 169 -16.85 -15.78 -9.14
CA GLY A 169 -15.42 -16.05 -9.36
C GLY A 169 -14.51 -15.01 -8.70
N HIS A 170 -14.92 -13.73 -8.68
CA HIS A 170 -14.20 -12.69 -7.95
C HIS A 170 -14.34 -12.85 -6.43
N MET A 171 -15.55 -13.18 -5.95
CA MET A 171 -15.79 -13.37 -4.51
C MET A 171 -14.99 -14.55 -3.92
N LEU A 172 -14.80 -15.63 -4.69
CA LEU A 172 -14.01 -16.79 -4.23
C LEU A 172 -12.53 -16.46 -4.02
N GLN A 173 -12.01 -15.37 -4.59
CA GLN A 173 -10.64 -14.91 -4.35
C GLN A 173 -10.46 -14.19 -3.00
N PHE A 174 -11.56 -13.78 -2.35
CA PHE A 174 -11.53 -13.06 -1.07
C PHE A 174 -12.33 -13.84 0.00
N PRO A 175 -11.66 -14.60 0.89
CA PRO A 175 -12.34 -15.37 1.91
C PRO A 175 -13.23 -14.49 2.81
N PRO A 176 -14.46 -14.92 3.18
CA PRO A 176 -15.37 -14.14 4.03
C PRO A 176 -14.76 -13.69 5.37
N THR A 177 -13.81 -14.47 5.90
CA THR A 177 -13.08 -14.13 7.13
C THR A 177 -12.20 -12.88 6.98
N VAL A 178 -11.61 -12.67 5.81
CA VAL A 178 -10.81 -11.48 5.48
C VAL A 178 -11.73 -10.26 5.39
N MET A 179 -12.86 -10.39 4.69
CA MET A 179 -13.85 -9.33 4.54
C MET A 179 -14.45 -8.89 5.89
N LYS A 180 -14.73 -9.83 6.79
CA LYS A 180 -15.24 -9.49 8.13
C LYS A 180 -14.22 -8.71 8.95
N LYS A 181 -12.93 -9.04 8.85
CA LYS A 181 -11.86 -8.31 9.55
C LYS A 181 -11.70 -6.88 9.00
N SER A 182 -11.77 -6.69 7.68
CA SER A 182 -11.63 -5.36 7.07
C SER A 182 -12.76 -4.41 7.50
N MET A 183 -14.00 -4.90 7.62
CA MET A 183 -15.16 -4.12 8.07
C MET A 183 -15.03 -3.55 9.49
N VAL A 184 -14.26 -4.18 10.38
CA VAL A 184 -14.03 -3.68 11.76
C VAL A 184 -12.90 -2.66 11.81
N LEU A 185 -11.91 -2.79 10.92
CA LEU A 185 -10.72 -1.94 10.91
C LEU A 185 -10.92 -0.64 10.11
N TRP A 186 -11.82 -0.66 9.12
CA TRP A 186 -12.03 0.47 8.20
C TRP A 186 -13.39 1.12 8.43
N GLN A 187 -13.45 2.44 8.27
CA GLN A 187 -14.73 3.14 8.17
C GLN A 187 -15.33 2.86 6.79
N VAL A 188 -16.26 1.91 6.72
CA VAL A 188 -16.91 1.48 5.48
C VAL A 188 -18.23 2.24 5.28
N ARG A 189 -18.42 2.82 4.09
CA ARG A 189 -19.69 3.38 3.61
C ARG A 189 -20.06 2.70 2.29
N VAL A 190 -21.35 2.40 2.12
CA VAL A 190 -21.87 1.71 0.94
C VAL A 190 -22.91 2.61 0.27
N TYR A 191 -22.68 2.93 -1.01
CA TYR A 191 -23.51 3.88 -1.77
C TYR A 191 -24.47 3.21 -2.76
N GLY A 192 -24.33 1.90 -3.00
CA GLY A 192 -25.11 1.19 -4.01
C GLY A 192 -24.88 1.78 -5.41
N SER A 193 -25.95 1.93 -6.18
CA SER A 193 -25.94 2.56 -7.51
C SER A 193 -26.17 4.07 -7.48
N ASP A 194 -26.24 4.68 -6.30
CA ASP A 194 -26.51 6.10 -6.10
C ASP A 194 -25.20 6.86 -5.92
N TYR A 195 -24.64 7.36 -7.01
CA TYR A 195 -23.37 8.09 -6.99
C TYR A 195 -23.50 9.51 -6.42
N GLU A 196 -24.70 10.07 -6.31
CA GLU A 196 -24.86 11.41 -5.72
C GLU A 196 -24.46 11.41 -4.23
N LYS A 197 -24.79 10.34 -3.50
CA LYS A 197 -24.32 10.15 -2.12
C LYS A 197 -22.81 9.93 -2.01
N LEU A 198 -22.21 9.26 -3.00
CA LEU A 198 -20.76 9.13 -3.05
C LEU A 198 -20.11 10.52 -3.19
N PHE A 199 -20.73 11.41 -3.96
CA PHE A 199 -20.21 12.77 -4.18
C PHE A 199 -20.28 13.67 -2.95
N GLU A 200 -21.07 13.32 -1.93
CA GLU A 200 -21.05 13.99 -0.63
C GLU A 200 -19.75 13.71 0.15
N ASP A 201 -19.16 12.51 -0.04
CA ASP A 201 -17.96 12.08 0.66
C ASP A 201 -16.67 12.22 -0.17
N VAL A 202 -16.78 12.18 -1.52
CA VAL A 202 -15.66 12.32 -2.47
C VAL A 202 -16.02 13.31 -3.59
N PRO A 203 -15.27 14.40 -3.81
CA PRO A 203 -15.68 15.44 -4.74
C PRO A 203 -15.88 14.95 -6.18
N LYS A 204 -17.01 15.32 -6.80
CA LYS A 204 -17.32 14.99 -8.20
C LYS A 204 -16.22 15.43 -9.18
N ARG A 205 -15.58 16.57 -8.92
CA ARG A 205 -14.51 17.13 -9.76
C ARG A 205 -13.30 16.19 -9.95
N ILE A 206 -13.01 15.34 -8.95
CA ILE A 206 -11.83 14.46 -8.99
C ILE A 206 -12.18 13.04 -9.47
N MET A 207 -13.46 12.69 -9.50
CA MET A 207 -13.94 11.36 -9.86
C MET A 207 -13.84 11.11 -11.37
N PRO A 208 -13.63 9.85 -11.82
CA PRO A 208 -13.57 9.57 -13.25
C PRO A 208 -14.91 9.81 -13.95
N LYS A 209 -14.86 10.15 -15.24
CA LYS A 209 -16.04 10.42 -16.09
C LYS A 209 -17.02 9.24 -16.13
N GLU A 210 -16.51 8.02 -16.10
CA GLU A 210 -17.29 6.78 -16.09
C GLU A 210 -18.16 6.61 -14.84
N TYR A 211 -17.83 7.34 -13.76
CA TYR A 211 -18.63 7.41 -12.54
C TYR A 211 -19.38 8.73 -12.42
N GLY A 212 -19.44 9.54 -13.47
CA GLY A 212 -20.13 10.83 -13.51
C GLY A 212 -19.30 12.03 -13.03
N GLY A 213 -17.99 11.87 -12.83
CA GLY A 213 -17.10 12.94 -12.40
C GLY A 213 -16.41 13.72 -13.54
N GLU A 214 -15.45 14.57 -13.18
CA GLU A 214 -14.74 15.47 -14.10
C GLU A 214 -13.22 15.25 -14.13
N GLY A 215 -12.70 14.30 -13.35
CA GLY A 215 -11.27 14.06 -13.12
C GLY A 215 -10.51 13.32 -14.24
N GLY A 216 -11.09 13.28 -15.44
CA GLY A 216 -10.60 12.49 -16.58
C GLY A 216 -11.28 11.12 -16.73
N THR A 217 -10.96 10.42 -17.81
CA THR A 217 -11.39 9.03 -18.02
C THR A 217 -10.50 8.07 -17.23
N ILE A 218 -11.00 6.86 -16.95
CA ILE A 218 -10.20 5.81 -16.32
C ILE A 218 -8.94 5.52 -17.14
N GLN A 219 -9.06 5.49 -18.47
CA GLN A 219 -7.93 5.25 -19.37
C GLN A 219 -6.85 6.35 -19.22
N GLU A 220 -7.24 7.62 -19.23
CA GLU A 220 -6.32 8.75 -19.04
C GLU A 220 -5.64 8.75 -17.67
N ILE A 221 -6.28 8.18 -16.64
CA ILE A 221 -5.70 8.06 -15.30
C ILE A 221 -4.76 6.85 -15.23
N SER A 222 -5.16 5.71 -15.80
CA SER A 222 -4.33 4.52 -15.92
C SER A 222 -3.04 4.79 -16.69
N ASP A 223 -3.12 5.46 -17.84
CA ASP A 223 -1.95 5.79 -18.66
C ASP A 223 -1.00 6.73 -17.91
N TYR A 224 -1.54 7.74 -17.22
CA TYR A 224 -0.76 8.62 -16.35
C TYR A 224 0.01 7.85 -15.27
N TRP A 225 -0.62 6.88 -14.60
CA TRP A 225 0.06 6.08 -13.58
C TRP A 225 1.06 5.08 -14.18
N LEU A 226 0.76 4.52 -15.35
CA LEU A 226 1.71 3.68 -16.09
C LEU A 226 2.99 4.46 -16.42
N ASP A 227 2.87 5.70 -16.90
CA ASP A 227 4.04 6.54 -17.19
C ASP A 227 4.88 6.80 -15.92
N ILE A 228 4.23 7.09 -14.79
CA ILE A 228 4.91 7.27 -13.51
C ILE A 228 5.61 5.97 -13.07
N ILE A 229 4.92 4.84 -13.15
CA ILE A 229 5.46 3.53 -12.76
C ILE A 229 6.66 3.18 -13.64
N ASP A 230 6.56 3.39 -14.95
CA ASP A 230 7.64 3.16 -15.90
C ASP A 230 8.83 4.09 -15.56
N SER A 231 8.60 5.36 -15.23
CA SER A 231 9.64 6.30 -14.78
C SER A 231 10.32 5.86 -13.46
N LYS A 232 9.62 5.08 -12.63
CA LYS A 232 10.09 4.55 -11.34
C LYS A 232 10.60 3.12 -11.44
N ARG A 233 10.66 2.51 -12.63
CA ARG A 233 11.11 1.12 -12.82
C ARG A 233 12.43 0.81 -12.10
N LYS A 234 13.46 1.64 -12.27
CA LYS A 234 14.76 1.45 -11.60
C LYS A 234 14.60 1.39 -10.07
N TRP A 235 13.82 2.31 -9.51
CA TRP A 235 13.54 2.35 -8.08
C TRP A 235 12.78 1.09 -7.61
N ILE A 236 11.77 0.63 -8.36
CA ILE A 236 11.03 -0.61 -8.04
C ILE A 236 11.98 -1.82 -8.00
N LEU A 237 12.88 -1.91 -8.99
CA LEU A 237 13.86 -2.99 -9.12
C LEU A 237 14.96 -2.92 -8.03
N GLU A 238 15.21 -1.76 -7.46
CA GLU A 238 16.09 -1.59 -6.29
C GLU A 238 15.35 -1.90 -4.99
N ASP A 239 14.09 -1.46 -4.85
CA ASP A 239 13.28 -1.70 -3.64
C ASP A 239 13.09 -3.20 -3.37
N GLN A 240 12.90 -4.02 -4.41
CA GLN A 240 12.79 -5.48 -4.25
C GLN A 240 14.05 -6.16 -3.69
N LYS A 241 15.21 -5.46 -3.68
CA LYS A 241 16.45 -5.98 -3.09
C LYS A 241 16.50 -5.77 -1.58
N ASN A 242 15.64 -4.92 -1.04
CA ASN A 242 15.49 -4.74 0.41
C ASN A 242 14.81 -5.98 0.99
N VAL A 243 15.55 -6.77 1.75
CA VAL A 243 15.11 -8.10 2.21
C VAL A 243 15.43 -8.32 3.67
N VAL A 244 14.73 -9.30 4.25
CA VAL A 244 15.09 -9.89 5.54
C VAL A 244 15.81 -11.22 5.33
N ASP A 245 16.90 -11.39 6.05
CA ASP A 245 17.64 -12.66 6.18
C ASP A 245 17.23 -13.33 7.50
N GLU A 246 16.15 -14.12 7.45
CA GLU A 246 15.56 -14.77 8.64
C GLU A 246 16.56 -15.66 9.40
N SER A 247 17.60 -16.19 8.74
CA SER A 247 18.65 -16.97 9.40
C SER A 247 19.48 -16.17 10.40
N LYS A 248 19.47 -14.84 10.27
CA LYS A 248 20.22 -13.92 11.14
C LYS A 248 19.33 -13.24 12.17
N ARG A 249 18.03 -13.52 12.21
CA ARG A 249 17.09 -12.83 13.10
C ARG A 249 17.44 -13.13 14.56
N PRO A 250 17.53 -12.11 15.43
CA PRO A 250 17.57 -12.36 16.87
C PRO A 250 16.26 -13.01 17.34
N GLY A 251 16.34 -14.22 17.89
CA GLY A 251 15.18 -14.99 18.33
C GLY A 251 14.67 -15.98 17.29
N LYS A 252 13.38 -16.34 17.35
CA LYS A 252 12.77 -17.31 16.44
C LYS A 252 12.62 -16.68 15.04
N PRO A 253 13.09 -17.34 13.96
CA PRO A 253 12.73 -16.98 12.59
C PRO A 253 11.21 -16.91 12.42
N LYS A 254 10.73 -16.00 11.59
CA LYS A 254 9.31 -15.87 11.25
C LYS A 254 9.07 -16.45 9.86
N GLY A 255 8.38 -17.59 9.79
CA GLY A 255 7.92 -18.17 8.53
C GLY A 255 6.56 -17.62 8.08
N SER A 256 6.15 -17.95 6.86
CA SER A 256 4.78 -17.69 6.38
C SER A 256 3.72 -18.31 7.31
N GLU A 257 3.99 -19.52 7.82
CA GLU A 257 3.11 -20.21 8.77
C GLU A 257 2.92 -19.42 10.09
N ASP A 258 4.00 -18.84 10.64
CA ASP A 258 3.94 -18.02 11.85
C ASP A 258 3.17 -16.70 11.64
N LEU A 259 3.20 -16.14 10.42
CA LEU A 259 2.60 -14.84 10.10
C LEU A 259 1.11 -14.94 9.79
N PHE A 260 0.70 -15.98 9.06
CA PHE A 260 -0.67 -16.14 8.58
C PHE A 260 -1.49 -17.11 9.42
N GLY A 261 -0.88 -17.73 10.44
CA GLY A 261 -1.58 -18.58 11.41
C GLY A 261 -2.16 -19.85 10.77
N LEU A 262 -1.43 -20.46 9.84
CA LEU A 262 -1.83 -21.72 9.19
C LEU A 262 -1.65 -22.96 10.09
N GLU A 263 -1.49 -22.78 11.41
CA GLU A 263 -1.66 -23.85 12.38
C GLU A 263 -3.17 -24.07 12.62
N GLY A 264 -3.77 -24.96 11.82
CA GLY A 264 -5.07 -25.58 12.16
C GLY A 264 -6.11 -25.67 11.05
N SER A 265 -5.91 -26.55 10.05
CA SER A 265 -7.01 -27.32 9.43
C SER A 265 -6.55 -28.51 8.56
N PHE A 266 -5.45 -29.16 8.90
CA PHE A 266 -5.22 -30.53 8.43
C PHE A 266 -5.00 -31.40 9.66
N ARG A 267 -6.07 -32.10 10.06
CA ARG A 267 -5.94 -33.28 10.92
C ARG A 267 -4.90 -34.16 10.25
N LYS A 268 -3.75 -34.35 10.90
CA LYS A 268 -2.90 -35.50 10.61
C LYS A 268 -3.79 -36.74 10.77
N LEU A 269 -4.13 -37.37 9.65
CA LEU A 269 -4.58 -38.76 9.67
C LEU A 269 -3.37 -39.56 10.11
N ASN A 270 -3.31 -39.87 11.40
CA ASN A 270 -2.55 -41.04 11.82
C ASN A 270 -3.28 -42.24 11.23
N VAL A 271 -2.65 -42.87 10.25
CA VAL A 271 -3.02 -44.22 9.83
C VAL A 271 -2.17 -45.14 10.69
N ASP A 272 -2.85 -45.98 11.48
CA ASP A 272 -2.23 -47.10 12.21
C ASP A 272 -1.62 -48.12 11.25
#